data_AF-A0A0C3DAV3-F1
#
_entry.id   AF-A0A0C3DAV3-F1
#
_cell.length_a   1.000
_cell.length_b   1.000
_cell.length_c   1.000
_cell.angle_alpha   90.00
_cell.angle_beta   90.00
_cell.angle_gamma   90.00
#
_symmetry.space_group_name_H-M   'P 1'
#
loop_
_entity.id
_entity.type
_entity.pdbx_description
1 polymer ?
#
loop_
_entity_poly.entity_id
_entity_poly.type
_entity_poly.pdbx_seq_one_letter_code
_entity_poly.pdbx_strand_id
1 'polypeptide(L)'
;MSSLEEEVIAIADLIQKGANGARADDTKGMKSPIIDWITLKGQSLTPHIPRNVKSSRGFNHDHTGALLCPTGLDWNNTETRTKLVNAEIQVAGDQWPIFLYANYTYDPEDPWNGLLHSGLLVAAYKHIFTSPSSVDQEPKATCSGNAHIHGMCSMTKVSLAYVTTQARFA
;
A
#
# COMPACT_ATOMS: atom_id res chain seq x y z
N MET A 1 37.96 -23.71 -6.88
CA MET A 1 36.82 -24.12 -6.04
C MET A 1 36.36 -22.85 -5.34
N SER A 2 35.15 -22.38 -5.65
CA SER A 2 34.53 -21.28 -4.90
C SER A 2 34.54 -21.67 -3.42
N SER A 3 34.86 -20.75 -2.52
CA SER A 3 34.72 -21.06 -1.10
C SER A 3 33.23 -21.22 -0.79
N LEU A 4 32.89 -22.06 0.21
CA LEU A 4 31.50 -22.22 0.66
C LEU A 4 30.86 -20.86 1.03
N GLU A 5 31.67 -19.92 1.53
CA GLU A 5 31.23 -18.57 1.87
C GLU A 5 30.84 -17.77 0.62
N GLU A 6 31.64 -17.85 -0.45
CA GLU A 6 31.33 -17.19 -1.74
C GLU A 6 30.02 -17.72 -2.34
N GLU A 7 29.77 -19.04 -2.23
CA GLU A 7 28.53 -19.65 -2.71
C GLU A 7 27.31 -19.19 -1.90
N VAL A 8 27.42 -19.12 -0.57
CA VAL A 8 26.33 -18.63 0.31
C VAL A 8 26.01 -17.16 0.01
N ILE A 9 27.03 -16.31 -0.16
CA ILE A 9 26.84 -14.90 -0.51
C ILE A 9 26.13 -14.78 -1.87
N ALA A 10 26.57 -15.54 -2.87
CA ALA A 10 25.96 -15.51 -4.20
C ALA A 10 24.47 -15.93 -4.16
N ILE A 11 24.11 -16.95 -3.37
CA ILE A 11 22.72 -17.37 -3.21
C ILE A 11 21.88 -16.28 -2.51
N ALA A 12 22.42 -15.67 -1.44
CA ALA A 12 21.75 -14.59 -0.73
C ALA A 12 21.46 -13.39 -1.65
N ASP A 13 22.43 -13.02 -2.49
CA ASP A 13 22.29 -11.93 -3.47
C ASP A 13 21.20 -12.23 -4.51
N LEU A 14 21.13 -13.47 -4.99
CA LEU A 14 20.09 -13.89 -5.94
C LEU A 14 18.69 -13.85 -5.32
N ILE A 15 18.54 -14.30 -4.07
CA ILE A 15 17.27 -14.22 -3.33
C ILE A 15 16.87 -12.74 -3.13
N GLN A 16 17.80 -11.91 -2.69
CA GLN A 16 17.55 -10.49 -2.46
C GLN A 16 17.17 -9.78 -3.75
N LYS A 17 17.83 -10.11 -4.87
CA LYS A 17 17.50 -9.59 -6.20
C LYS A 17 16.09 -9.99 -6.63
N GLY A 18 15.70 -11.25 -6.44
CA GLY A 18 14.35 -11.73 -6.71
C GLY A 18 13.30 -11.00 -5.87
N ALA A 19 13.52 -10.87 -4.57
CA ALA A 19 12.64 -10.15 -3.65
C ALA A 19 12.54 -8.65 -3.99
N ASN A 20 13.62 -8.02 -4.42
CA ASN A 20 13.61 -6.64 -4.89
C ASN A 20 12.82 -6.48 -6.18
N GLY A 21 12.98 -7.41 -7.13
CA GLY A 21 12.24 -7.44 -8.39
C GLY A 21 10.73 -7.55 -8.17
N ALA A 22 10.30 -8.55 -7.38
CA ALA A 22 8.89 -8.75 -7.05
C ALA A 22 8.27 -7.51 -6.39
N ARG A 23 8.98 -6.90 -5.42
CA ARG A 23 8.53 -5.66 -4.77
C ARG A 23 8.37 -4.52 -5.75
N ALA A 24 9.34 -4.32 -6.64
CA ALA A 24 9.32 -3.23 -7.61
C ALA A 24 8.20 -3.41 -8.64
N ASP A 25 7.95 -4.64 -9.09
CA ASP A 25 6.87 -4.97 -10.01
C ASP A 25 5.50 -4.74 -9.37
N ASP A 26 5.29 -5.17 -8.13
CA ASP A 26 4.06 -4.92 -7.38
C ASP A 26 3.80 -3.42 -7.18
N THR A 27 4.80 -2.65 -6.72
CA THR A 27 4.66 -1.19 -6.56
C THR A 27 4.35 -0.54 -7.91
N LYS A 28 5.03 -0.94 -8.99
CA LYS A 28 4.85 -0.40 -10.33
C LYS A 28 3.44 -0.68 -10.87
N GLY A 29 2.94 -1.90 -10.65
CA GLY A 29 1.59 -2.31 -11.04
C GLY A 29 0.51 -1.52 -10.30
N MET A 30 0.71 -1.28 -9.00
CA MET A 30 -0.24 -0.59 -8.12
C MET A 30 -0.25 0.94 -8.28
N LYS A 31 0.86 1.54 -8.73
CA LYS A 31 1.04 3.00 -8.81
C LYS A 31 -0.08 3.72 -9.57
N SER A 32 -0.57 3.18 -10.69
CA SER A 32 -1.65 3.81 -11.44
C SER A 32 -3.03 3.52 -10.84
N PRO A 33 -3.41 2.25 -10.62
CA PRO A 33 -4.74 1.89 -10.10
C PRO A 33 -5.06 2.44 -8.72
N ILE A 34 -4.06 2.64 -7.84
CA ILE A 34 -4.32 3.16 -6.49
C ILE A 34 -5.02 4.52 -6.51
N ILE A 35 -4.73 5.36 -7.51
CA ILE A 35 -5.40 6.65 -7.69
C ILE A 35 -6.88 6.44 -7.99
N ASP A 36 -7.22 5.42 -8.78
CA ASP A 36 -8.60 5.11 -9.09
C ASP A 36 -9.35 4.57 -7.86
N TRP A 37 -8.68 3.78 -7.01
CA TRP A 37 -9.29 3.22 -5.79
C TRP A 37 -9.56 4.25 -4.70
N ILE A 38 -8.72 5.28 -4.60
CA ILE A 38 -8.92 6.38 -3.65
C ILE A 38 -9.85 7.47 -4.21
N THR A 39 -10.19 7.43 -5.50
CA THR A 39 -11.10 8.38 -6.14
C THR A 39 -12.51 7.80 -6.19
N LEU A 40 -13.50 8.56 -5.71
CA LEU A 40 -14.90 8.14 -5.81
C LEU A 40 -15.31 7.98 -7.28
N LYS A 41 -16.10 6.94 -7.58
CA LYS A 41 -16.54 6.64 -8.96
C LYS A 41 -17.25 7.84 -9.58
N GLY A 42 -16.76 8.27 -10.75
CA GLY A 42 -17.31 9.42 -11.48
C GLY A 42 -16.83 10.78 -10.98
N GLN A 43 -15.91 10.82 -10.01
CA GLN A 43 -15.29 12.06 -9.53
C GLN A 43 -13.81 12.14 -9.91
N SER A 44 -13.23 13.32 -9.70
CA SER A 44 -11.80 13.56 -9.78
C SER A 44 -11.31 14.17 -8.48
N LEU A 45 -10.10 13.79 -8.06
CA LEU A 45 -9.41 14.46 -6.97
C LEU A 45 -9.09 15.90 -7.38
N THR A 46 -9.15 16.80 -6.41
CA THR A 46 -8.79 18.21 -6.59
C THR A 46 -7.64 18.54 -5.63
N PRO A 47 -6.47 18.96 -6.14
CA PRO A 47 -6.09 19.02 -7.55
C PRO A 47 -6.02 17.63 -8.22
N HIS A 48 -6.10 17.56 -9.55
CA HIS A 48 -6.02 16.28 -10.25
C HIS A 48 -4.66 15.61 -9.98
N ILE A 49 -4.66 14.32 -9.62
CA ILE A 49 -3.46 13.50 -9.47
C ILE A 49 -3.24 12.68 -10.74
N PRO A 50 -2.18 12.94 -11.53
CA PRO A 50 -1.85 12.10 -12.66
C PRO A 50 -1.47 10.68 -12.22
N ARG A 51 -2.02 9.67 -12.89
CA ARG A 51 -1.79 8.25 -12.57
C ARG A 51 -0.32 7.80 -12.68
N ASN A 52 0.49 8.51 -13.46
CA ASN A 52 1.90 8.20 -13.71
C ASN A 52 2.89 9.04 -12.89
N VAL A 53 2.44 10.08 -12.18
CA VAL A 53 3.29 11.00 -11.41
C VAL A 53 3.13 10.73 -9.92
N LYS A 54 4.24 10.46 -9.21
CA LYS A 54 4.25 10.16 -7.77
C LYS A 54 4.55 11.38 -6.90
N SER A 55 5.29 12.37 -7.42
CA SER A 55 5.73 13.54 -6.66
C SER A 55 4.58 14.38 -6.09
N SER A 56 3.43 14.35 -6.75
CA SER A 56 2.20 15.05 -6.33
C SER A 56 1.31 14.21 -5.39
N ARG A 57 1.82 13.11 -4.82
CA ARG A 57 1.08 12.23 -3.90
C ARG A 57 1.67 12.32 -2.51
N GLY A 58 1.16 11.50 -1.60
CA GLY A 58 1.62 11.49 -0.22
C GLY A 58 1.11 12.73 0.51
N PHE A 59 1.94 13.31 1.38
CA PHE A 59 1.59 14.55 2.07
C PHE A 59 1.51 15.78 1.14
N ASN A 60 2.05 15.72 -0.08
CA ASN A 60 2.01 16.83 -1.04
C ASN A 60 0.62 17.07 -1.67
N HIS A 61 -0.38 16.23 -1.36
CA HIS A 61 -1.74 16.39 -1.83
C HIS A 61 -2.71 16.11 -0.70
N ASP A 62 -3.75 16.94 -0.57
CA ASP A 62 -4.66 16.95 0.58
C ASP A 62 -5.33 15.58 0.80
N HIS A 63 -5.96 15.01 -0.24
CA HIS A 63 -6.61 13.69 -0.14
C HIS A 63 -5.66 12.54 0.25
N THR A 64 -4.52 12.38 -0.42
CA THR A 64 -3.56 11.31 -0.09
C THR A 64 -2.87 11.55 1.25
N GLY A 65 -2.65 12.81 1.61
CA GLY A 65 -2.06 13.20 2.88
C GLY A 65 -2.99 12.90 4.04
N ALA A 66 -4.30 13.18 3.89
CA ALA A 66 -5.33 12.79 4.84
C ALA A 66 -5.33 11.28 5.08
N LEU A 67 -5.28 10.47 4.01
CA LEU A 67 -5.22 9.01 4.10
C LEU A 67 -3.95 8.48 4.78
N LEU A 68 -2.83 9.18 4.65
CA LEU A 68 -1.55 8.82 5.27
C LEU A 68 -1.36 9.42 6.66
N CYS A 69 -2.23 10.34 7.06
CA CYS A 69 -2.14 11.00 8.35
C CYS A 69 -2.24 9.93 9.46
N PRO A 70 -1.32 9.94 10.43
CA PRO A 70 -1.42 9.10 11.62
C PRO A 70 -2.74 9.31 12.35
N THR A 71 -3.30 8.23 12.89
CA THR A 71 -4.53 8.26 13.71
C THR A 71 -4.43 9.14 14.96
N GLY A 72 -3.22 9.35 15.49
CA GLY A 72 -2.97 10.26 16.61
C GLY A 72 -2.84 11.75 16.23
N LEU A 73 -2.96 12.09 14.94
CA LEU A 73 -2.79 13.43 14.41
C LEU A 73 -4.03 13.86 13.63
N ASP A 74 -4.39 15.14 13.73
CA ASP A 74 -5.49 15.72 12.96
C ASP A 74 -4.96 16.36 11.66
N TRP A 75 -5.34 15.81 10.51
CA TRP A 75 -4.99 16.37 9.21
C TRP A 75 -5.66 17.73 8.95
N ASN A 76 -6.83 17.99 9.53
CA ASN A 76 -7.54 19.26 9.37
C ASN A 76 -6.86 20.40 10.14
N ASN A 77 -5.99 20.07 11.10
CA ASN A 77 -5.14 21.05 11.76
C ASN A 77 -4.02 21.51 10.80
N THR A 78 -4.08 22.78 10.39
CA THR A 78 -3.13 23.38 9.44
C THR A 78 -1.68 23.29 9.91
N GLU A 79 -1.42 23.40 11.23
CA GLU A 79 -0.07 23.30 11.78
C GLU A 79 0.47 21.88 11.65
N THR A 80 -0.32 20.87 12.05
CA THR A 80 0.02 19.45 11.89
C THR A 80 0.28 19.10 10.43
N ARG A 81 -0.62 19.53 9.53
CA ARG A 81 -0.47 19.31 8.09
C ARG A 81 0.83 19.93 7.55
N THR A 82 1.12 21.18 7.91
CA THR A 82 2.33 21.87 7.46
C THR A 82 3.59 21.16 7.94
N LYS A 83 3.62 20.73 9.21
CA LYS A 83 4.74 19.98 9.77
C LYS A 83 4.95 18.62 9.10
N LEU A 84 3.87 17.92 8.74
CA LEU A 84 3.96 16.65 7.99
C LEU A 84 4.47 16.86 6.56
N VAL A 85 3.98 17.89 5.87
CA VAL A 85 4.43 18.25 4.50
C VAL A 85 5.91 18.63 4.49
N ASN A 86 6.35 19.43 5.46
CA ASN A 86 7.74 19.86 5.58
C ASN A 86 8.67 18.79 6.17
N ALA A 87 8.13 17.60 6.50
CA ALA A 87 8.85 16.52 7.17
C ALA A 87 9.47 16.90 8.54
N GLU A 88 8.89 17.91 9.21
CA GLU A 88 9.24 18.32 10.58
C GLU A 88 8.72 17.29 11.61
N ILE A 89 7.59 16.65 11.31
CA ILE A 89 7.11 15.47 12.04
C ILE A 89 7.51 14.23 11.26
N GLN A 90 8.35 13.40 11.88
CA GLN A 90 8.66 12.06 11.39
C GLN A 90 7.63 11.08 11.93
N VAL A 91 6.78 10.55 11.05
CA VAL A 91 5.78 9.54 11.41
C VAL A 91 6.49 8.24 11.74
N ALA A 92 6.46 7.86 13.02
CA ALA A 92 7.03 6.60 13.49
C ALA A 92 6.26 5.38 12.94
N GLY A 93 6.93 4.22 12.89
CA GLY A 93 6.37 3.00 12.30
C GLY A 93 5.22 2.37 13.11
N ASP A 94 5.12 2.71 14.39
CA ASP A 94 4.03 2.36 15.30
C ASP A 94 2.81 3.28 15.15
N GLN A 95 2.95 4.41 14.47
CA GLN A 95 1.84 5.30 14.14
C GLN A 95 1.17 4.88 12.84
N TRP A 96 -0.04 4.34 12.99
CA TRP A 96 -0.77 3.80 11.86
C TRP A 96 -1.50 4.89 11.08
N PRO A 97 -1.39 4.89 9.74
CA PRO A 97 -2.13 5.81 8.90
C PRO A 97 -3.61 5.44 8.83
N ILE A 98 -4.48 6.44 8.67
CA ILE A 98 -5.93 6.24 8.67
C ILE A 98 -6.42 5.32 7.54
N PHE A 99 -5.68 5.21 6.42
CA PHE A 99 -6.05 4.32 5.31
C PHE A 99 -6.11 2.83 5.69
N LEU A 100 -5.54 2.42 6.82
CA LEU A 100 -5.65 1.03 7.28
C LEU A 100 -7.05 0.68 7.78
N TYR A 101 -7.79 1.68 8.25
CA TYR A 101 -9.04 1.46 8.95
C TYR A 101 -10.24 1.36 8.00
N ALA A 102 -11.22 0.53 8.36
CA ALA A 102 -12.51 0.46 7.70
C ALA A 102 -13.11 1.87 7.61
N ASN A 103 -13.59 2.24 6.42
CA ASN A 103 -14.15 3.57 6.13
C ASN A 103 -13.25 4.75 6.53
N TYR A 104 -11.94 4.53 6.68
CA TYR A 104 -10.96 5.54 7.09
C TYR A 104 -11.35 6.25 8.40
N THR A 105 -11.91 5.48 9.35
CA THR A 105 -12.36 5.99 10.65
C THR A 105 -11.62 5.29 11.78
N TYR A 106 -11.05 6.07 12.68
CA TYR A 106 -10.34 5.57 13.87
C TYR A 106 -11.22 5.77 15.11
N ASP A 107 -11.35 4.71 15.92
CA ASP A 107 -12.05 4.74 17.19
C ASP A 107 -11.01 4.81 18.33
N PRO A 108 -10.94 5.92 19.08
CA PRO A 108 -9.98 6.05 20.18
C PRO A 108 -10.31 5.15 21.38
N GLU A 109 -11.57 4.73 21.54
CA GLU A 109 -12.01 3.85 22.63
C GLU A 109 -11.77 2.36 22.28
N ASP A 110 -11.79 2.01 20.99
CA ASP A 110 -11.41 0.69 20.48
C ASP A 110 -10.47 0.80 19.26
N PRO A 111 -9.14 0.97 19.48
CA PRO A 111 -8.16 1.14 18.40
C PRO A 111 -8.04 -0.05 17.43
N TRP A 112 -8.57 -1.23 17.80
CA TRP A 112 -8.55 -2.41 16.92
C TRP A 112 -9.75 -2.46 15.98
N ASN A 113 -10.79 -1.68 16.28
CA ASN A 113 -12.00 -1.62 15.49
C ASN A 113 -11.69 -1.17 14.06
N GLY A 114 -12.03 -1.99 13.07
CA GLY A 114 -11.83 -1.70 11.66
C GLY A 114 -10.36 -1.69 11.19
N LEU A 115 -9.38 -1.96 12.06
CA LEU A 115 -7.97 -2.00 11.68
C LEU A 115 -7.70 -3.03 10.58
N LEU A 116 -6.97 -2.64 9.54
CA LEU A 116 -6.61 -3.48 8.37
C LEU A 116 -7.80 -3.99 7.55
N HIS A 117 -8.98 -3.35 7.69
CA HIS A 117 -10.21 -3.70 6.98
C HIS A 117 -10.63 -2.66 5.92
N SER A 118 -9.74 -1.74 5.55
CA SER A 118 -10.09 -0.74 4.54
C SER A 118 -10.32 -1.35 3.16
N GLY A 119 -11.27 -0.77 2.41
CA GLY A 119 -11.53 -1.18 1.02
C GLY A 119 -10.29 -1.02 0.12
N LEU A 120 -9.43 -0.05 0.44
CA LEU A 120 -8.15 0.15 -0.24
C LEU A 120 -7.20 -1.05 -0.07
N LEU A 121 -7.09 -1.60 1.14
CA LEU A 121 -6.29 -2.80 1.39
C LEU A 121 -6.86 -4.03 0.69
N VAL A 122 -8.20 -4.16 0.63
CA VAL A 122 -8.85 -5.24 -0.13
C VAL A 122 -8.51 -5.15 -1.62
N ALA A 123 -8.58 -3.94 -2.19
CA ALA A 123 -8.20 -3.71 -3.59
C ALA A 123 -6.71 -4.01 -3.84
N ALA A 124 -5.83 -3.54 -2.97
CA ALA A 124 -4.39 -3.78 -3.06
C ALA A 124 -4.04 -5.27 -2.94
N TYR A 125 -4.68 -6.00 -2.03
CA TYR A 125 -4.45 -7.43 -1.84
C TYR A 125 -4.89 -8.22 -3.06
N LYS A 126 -6.08 -7.92 -3.60
CA LYS A 126 -6.57 -8.52 -4.84
C LYS A 126 -5.64 -8.24 -6.02
N HIS A 127 -5.16 -7.00 -6.13
CA HIS A 127 -4.26 -6.62 -7.22
C HIS A 127 -2.97 -7.44 -7.24
N ILE A 128 -2.35 -7.66 -6.07
CA ILE A 128 -1.09 -8.40 -5.94
C ILE A 128 -1.31 -9.92 -5.99
N PHE A 129 -2.27 -10.45 -5.23
CA PHE A 129 -2.37 -11.88 -5.00
C PHE A 129 -3.39 -12.59 -5.89
N THR A 130 -4.39 -11.92 -6.44
CA THR A 130 -5.36 -12.55 -7.34
C THR A 130 -5.14 -12.10 -8.77
N SER A 131 -5.51 -10.88 -9.11
CA SER A 131 -5.19 -10.27 -10.40
C SER A 131 -5.58 -8.79 -10.38
N PRO A 132 -4.92 -7.94 -11.21
CA PRO A 132 -5.36 -6.56 -11.40
C PRO A 132 -6.84 -6.41 -11.81
N SER A 133 -7.35 -7.35 -12.62
CA SER A 133 -8.74 -7.34 -13.10
C SER A 133 -9.78 -7.73 -12.04
N SER A 134 -9.38 -8.43 -10.97
CA SER A 134 -10.30 -8.92 -9.94
C SER A 134 -10.74 -7.87 -8.90
N VAL A 135 -10.20 -6.66 -8.99
CA VAL A 135 -10.52 -5.57 -8.05
C VAL A 135 -11.96 -5.09 -8.24
N ASP A 136 -12.34 -4.81 -9.49
CA ASP A 136 -13.64 -4.21 -9.84
C ASP A 136 -14.66 -5.19 -10.45
N GLN A 137 -14.20 -6.34 -10.94
CA GLN A 137 -15.02 -7.28 -11.70
C GLN A 137 -14.84 -8.71 -11.20
N GLU A 138 -15.83 -9.56 -11.46
CA GLU A 138 -15.64 -11.01 -11.33
C GLU A 138 -14.45 -11.45 -12.20
N PRO A 139 -13.53 -12.29 -11.68
CA PRO A 139 -12.29 -12.60 -12.37
C PRO A 139 -12.56 -13.35 -13.69
N LYS A 140 -12.37 -12.68 -14.82
CA LYS A 140 -12.19 -13.31 -16.14
C LYS A 140 -10.70 -13.55 -16.38
N ALA A 141 -10.07 -14.30 -15.49
CA ALA A 141 -8.63 -14.52 -15.54
C ALA A 141 -8.27 -15.51 -16.66
N THR A 142 -7.33 -15.13 -17.53
CA THR A 142 -6.72 -16.03 -18.53
C THR A 142 -5.51 -16.78 -17.97
N CYS A 143 -5.00 -16.36 -16.81
CA CYS A 143 -3.85 -16.94 -16.11
C CYS A 143 -4.13 -17.04 -14.62
N SER A 144 -3.50 -18.01 -13.94
CA SER A 144 -3.60 -18.16 -12.48
C SER A 144 -2.98 -16.97 -11.75
N GLY A 145 -3.65 -16.53 -10.68
CA GLY A 145 -3.14 -15.48 -9.78
C GLY A 145 -2.01 -15.97 -8.87
N ASN A 146 -1.24 -15.05 -8.30
CA ASN A 146 -0.11 -15.36 -7.41
C ASN A 146 -0.51 -16.23 -6.21
N ALA A 147 -1.67 -15.99 -5.60
CA ALA A 147 -2.21 -16.81 -4.52
C ALA A 147 -2.42 -18.26 -4.97
N HIS A 148 -2.96 -18.48 -6.17
CA HIS A 148 -3.16 -19.82 -6.70
C HIS A 148 -1.81 -20.48 -7.03
N ILE A 149 -0.91 -19.76 -7.70
CA ILE A 149 0.43 -20.25 -8.07
C ILE A 149 1.21 -20.71 -6.84
N HIS A 150 1.07 -19.99 -5.72
CA HIS A 150 1.77 -20.30 -4.46
C HIS A 150 0.93 -21.09 -3.46
N GLY A 151 -0.25 -21.60 -3.84
CA GLY A 151 -1.10 -22.41 -2.96
C GLY A 151 -1.61 -21.67 -1.71
N MET A 152 -1.76 -20.35 -1.77
CA MET A 152 -2.27 -19.53 -0.67
C MET A 152 -3.79 -19.68 -0.55
N CYS A 153 -4.26 -20.29 0.54
CA CYS A 153 -5.68 -20.43 0.85
C CYS A 153 -6.22 -19.36 1.81
N SER A 154 -5.34 -18.61 2.48
CA SER A 154 -5.71 -17.61 3.46
C SER A 154 -4.71 -16.44 3.46
N MET A 155 -5.18 -15.27 3.91
CA MET A 155 -4.28 -14.15 4.17
C MET A 155 -3.43 -14.43 5.41
N THR A 156 -2.17 -14.01 5.39
CA THR A 156 -1.25 -14.14 6.52
C THR A 156 -0.91 -12.76 7.06
N LYS A 157 -0.44 -12.68 8.31
CA LYS A 157 0.04 -11.41 8.89
C LYS A 157 1.17 -10.79 8.04
N VAL A 158 2.05 -11.63 7.51
CA VAL A 158 3.19 -11.20 6.67
C VAL A 158 2.72 -10.66 5.33
N SER A 159 1.79 -11.35 4.65
CA SER A 159 1.24 -10.87 3.37
C SER A 159 0.42 -9.59 3.55
N LEU A 160 -0.27 -9.43 4.67
CA LEU A 160 -1.00 -8.21 5.00
C LEU A 160 -0.07 -7.03 5.28
N ALA A 161 1.00 -7.23 6.05
CA ALA A 161 2.03 -6.22 6.27
C ALA A 161 2.73 -5.81 4.97
N TYR A 162 2.99 -6.79 4.10
CA TYR A 162 3.54 -6.55 2.75
C TYR A 162 2.63 -5.66 1.91
N VAL A 163 1.36 -6.03 1.75
CA VAL A 163 0.38 -5.27 0.96
C VAL A 163 0.17 -3.87 1.52
N THR A 164 0.14 -3.75 2.85
CA THR A 164 0.03 -2.45 3.53
C THR A 164 1.21 -1.55 3.19
N THR A 165 2.42 -2.11 3.19
CA THR A 165 3.63 -1.38 2.81
C THR A 165 3.59 -0.97 1.34
N GLN A 166 3.17 -1.88 0.46
CA GLN A 166 3.01 -1.59 -0.97
C GLN A 166 2.01 -0.45 -1.22
N ALA A 167 0.84 -0.51 -0.59
CA ALA A 167 -0.18 0.52 -0.70
C ALA A 167 0.28 1.89 -0.18
N ARG A 168 1.04 1.92 0.93
CA ARG A 168 1.62 3.17 1.48
C ARG A 168 2.59 3.84 0.50
N PHE A 169 3.33 3.05 -0.29
CA PHE A 169 4.37 3.57 -1.19
C PHE A 169 3.96 3.65 -2.67
N ALA A 170 2.79 3.15 -3.06
CA ALA A 170 2.28 3.28 -4.43
C ALA A 170 1.86 4.73 -4.74
#